data_AF-A0AAQ3WV60-F1
#
_entry.id   AF-A0AAQ3WV60-F1
#
_cell.length_a   1.000
_cell.length_b   1.000
_cell.length_c   1.000
_cell.angle_alpha   90.00
_cell.angle_beta   90.00
_cell.angle_gamma   90.00
#
_symmetry.space_group_name_H-M   'P 1'
#
loop_
_entity.id
_entity.type
_entity.pdbx_description
1 polymer ?
#
loop_
_entity_poly.entity_id
_entity_poly.type
_entity_poly.pdbx_seq_one_letter_code
_entity_poly.pdbx_strand_id
1 'polypeptide(L)'
;MAMAGVGEALVSVVLKEVLRKLGSAVGDQIKARWNLERDMEDIKTTLGLVQAVLRDAERRSVREEAVGLWLKMLKNTAYDISDMFDEFEIKLSKGKISSSVAKFNMGKRLKNVRENLTKIVAQRTQFGFILDACSSSTDQEEIDKRQTTSKINKETIIGRQTEKEEIVKLLKSDDEQALVIPIFGFGGIGKTTLAKLIFNDDRMQGFDLRI
;
A
#
# COMPACT_ATOMS: atom_id res chain seq x y z
N MET A 1 -2.39 -21.46 -3.59
CA MET A 1 -1.90 -20.55 -2.52
C MET A 1 -2.30 -19.13 -2.92
N ALA A 2 -2.83 -18.32 -1.99
CA ALA A 2 -3.55 -17.09 -2.36
C ALA A 2 -2.64 -15.89 -2.69
N MET A 3 -3.13 -15.00 -3.56
CA MET A 3 -2.43 -13.78 -4.02
C MET A 3 -2.51 -12.64 -2.98
N ALA A 4 -1.82 -12.79 -1.85
CA ALA A 4 -1.62 -11.70 -0.89
C ALA A 4 -0.53 -10.73 -1.41
N GLY A 5 -0.93 -9.52 -1.82
CA GLY A 5 0.01 -8.47 -2.25
C GLY A 5 -0.55 -7.37 -3.15
N VAL A 6 -1.76 -7.53 -3.71
CA VAL A 6 -2.43 -6.49 -4.56
C VAL A 6 -3.52 -5.73 -3.80
N GLY A 7 -3.94 -6.21 -2.62
CA GLY A 7 -5.00 -5.59 -1.82
C GLY A 7 -4.53 -4.54 -0.80
N GLU A 8 -3.33 -4.72 -0.22
CA GLU A 8 -2.87 -4.00 0.97
C GLU A 8 -2.75 -2.48 0.73
N ALA A 9 -1.95 -2.07 -0.27
CA ALA A 9 -1.64 -0.65 -0.53
C ALA A 9 -2.82 0.25 -0.93
N LEU A 10 -4.03 -0.29 -1.09
CA LEU A 10 -5.18 0.48 -1.56
C LEU A 10 -5.84 1.33 -0.49
N VAL A 11 -5.77 0.96 0.80
CA VAL A 11 -6.40 1.75 1.88
C VAL A 11 -5.54 2.97 2.20
N SER A 12 -4.24 2.76 2.38
CA SER A 12 -3.26 3.83 2.60
C SER A 12 -3.18 4.87 1.47
N VAL A 13 -3.38 4.47 0.20
CA VAL A 13 -3.45 5.43 -0.92
C VAL A 13 -4.73 6.28 -0.89
N VAL A 14 -5.91 5.67 -0.72
CA VAL A 14 -7.19 6.40 -0.66
C VAL A 14 -7.23 7.32 0.56
N LEU A 15 -6.72 6.88 1.71
CA LEU A 15 -6.67 7.69 2.93
C LEU A 15 -5.80 8.95 2.77
N LYS A 16 -4.63 8.84 2.12
CA LYS A 16 -3.75 9.98 1.82
C LYS A 16 -4.42 10.98 0.88
N GLU A 17 -5.13 10.51 -0.14
CA GLU A 17 -5.84 11.39 -1.07
C GLU A 17 -7.01 12.12 -0.39
N VAL A 18 -7.76 11.45 0.49
CA VAL A 18 -8.80 12.09 1.31
C VAL A 18 -8.20 13.15 2.25
N LEU A 19 -7.10 12.84 2.94
CA LEU A 19 -6.38 13.79 3.79
C LEU A 19 -5.85 14.99 3.00
N ARG A 20 -5.39 14.79 1.75
CA ARG A 20 -4.97 15.86 0.84
C ARG A 20 -6.14 16.77 0.47
N LYS A 21 -7.26 16.21 -0.01
CA LYS A 21 -8.48 16.97 -0.37
C LYS A 21 -8.99 17.78 0.83
N LEU A 22 -9.06 17.14 2.00
CA LEU A 22 -9.50 17.75 3.25
C LEU A 22 -8.54 18.85 3.73
N GLY A 23 -7.24 18.68 3.53
CA GLY A 23 -6.22 19.72 3.75
C GLY A 23 -6.42 20.94 2.87
N SER A 24 -6.58 20.77 1.55
CA SER A 24 -6.86 21.88 0.63
C SER A 24 -8.21 22.56 0.89
N ALA A 25 -9.22 21.79 1.32
CA ALA A 25 -10.52 22.32 1.73
C ALA A 25 -10.42 23.22 2.97
N VAL A 26 -9.64 22.80 3.97
CA VAL A 26 -9.33 23.58 5.19
C VAL A 26 -8.34 24.72 4.91
N GLY A 27 -7.66 24.74 3.76
CA GLY A 27 -6.77 25.83 3.33
C GLY A 27 -7.50 27.16 3.11
N ASP A 28 -7.85 27.45 1.85
CA ASP A 28 -7.93 28.84 1.38
C ASP A 28 -9.28 29.28 0.80
N GLN A 29 -10.29 28.40 0.69
CA GLN A 29 -11.59 28.76 0.09
C GLN A 29 -12.86 28.38 0.90
N ILE A 30 -12.81 27.35 1.75
CA ILE A 30 -14.02 26.90 2.48
C ILE A 30 -14.13 27.58 3.86
N LYS A 31 -13.01 27.80 4.56
CA LYS A 31 -12.91 28.53 5.85
C LYS A 31 -13.74 29.83 5.87
N ALA A 32 -13.41 30.76 4.98
CA ALA A 32 -14.05 32.08 4.89
C ALA A 32 -15.54 32.03 4.49
N ARG A 33 -16.07 30.85 4.15
CA ARG A 33 -17.46 30.68 3.68
C ARG A 33 -18.33 29.85 4.61
N TRP A 34 -17.88 28.79 5.28
CA TRP A 34 -18.78 27.85 5.98
C TRP A 34 -18.36 27.46 7.39
N ASN A 35 -19.32 27.46 8.31
CA ASN A 35 -19.18 27.11 9.73
C ASN A 35 -19.05 25.59 9.96
N LEU A 36 -18.26 24.92 9.12
CA LEU A 36 -18.07 23.45 9.05
C LEU A 36 -16.63 23.03 9.38
N GLU A 37 -15.74 24.01 9.61
CA GLU A 37 -14.31 23.82 9.90
C GLU A 37 -14.04 22.80 11.02
N ARG A 38 -14.85 22.81 12.09
CA ARG A 38 -14.74 21.84 13.20
C ARG A 38 -14.91 20.39 12.73
N ASP A 39 -16.00 20.08 12.03
CA ASP A 39 -16.25 18.71 11.55
C ASP A 39 -15.13 18.27 10.58
N MET A 40 -14.58 19.19 9.80
CA MET A 40 -13.50 18.93 8.85
C MET A 40 -12.15 18.68 9.54
N GLU A 41 -11.81 19.45 10.57
CA GLU A 41 -10.57 19.26 11.34
C GLU A 41 -10.66 18.06 12.32
N ASP A 42 -11.85 17.77 12.88
CA ASP A 42 -12.16 16.54 13.62
C ASP A 42 -11.85 15.31 12.73
N ILE A 43 -12.38 15.29 11.50
CA ILE A 43 -12.16 14.22 10.53
C ILE A 43 -10.66 14.13 10.16
N LYS A 44 -10.02 15.26 9.85
CA LYS A 44 -8.59 15.33 9.47
C LYS A 44 -7.68 14.75 10.55
N THR A 45 -7.90 15.15 11.79
CA THR A 45 -7.17 14.62 12.96
C THR A 45 -7.42 13.12 13.13
N THR A 46 -8.67 12.69 13.04
CA THR A 46 -9.07 11.28 13.18
C THR A 46 -8.44 10.40 12.11
N LEU A 47 -8.46 10.83 10.85
CA LEU A 47 -7.85 10.12 9.72
C LEU A 47 -6.31 10.07 9.81
N GLY A 48 -5.67 11.14 10.32
CA GLY A 48 -4.22 11.14 10.59
C GLY A 48 -3.82 10.13 11.66
N LEU A 49 -4.58 10.05 12.77
CA LEU A 49 -4.37 9.05 13.83
C LEU A 49 -4.57 7.61 13.33
N VAL A 50 -5.49 7.40 12.37
CA VAL A 50 -5.69 6.11 11.71
C VAL A 50 -4.54 5.78 10.74
N GLN A 51 -4.03 6.76 9.99
CA GLN A 51 -2.89 6.55 9.09
C GLN A 51 -1.65 6.03 9.85
N ALA A 52 -1.42 6.50 11.07
CA ALA A 52 -0.28 6.11 11.91
C ALA A 52 -0.30 4.65 12.42
N VAL A 53 -1.41 3.93 12.27
CA VAL A 53 -1.53 2.49 12.59
C VAL A 53 -1.86 1.62 11.37
N LEU A 54 -2.07 2.24 10.21
CA LEU A 54 -2.66 1.55 9.06
C LEU A 54 -1.76 0.44 8.52
N ARG A 55 -0.44 0.58 8.64
CA ARG A 55 0.57 -0.41 8.21
C ARG A 55 0.52 -1.71 9.04
N ASP A 56 0.31 -1.61 10.35
CA ASP A 56 0.10 -2.77 11.23
C ASP A 56 -1.23 -3.45 10.91
N ALA A 57 -2.30 -2.67 10.77
CA ALA A 57 -3.62 -3.18 10.39
C ALA A 57 -3.61 -3.87 9.02
N GLU A 58 -2.96 -3.28 7.99
CA GLU A 58 -2.78 -3.89 6.67
C GLU A 58 -2.03 -5.24 6.81
N ARG A 59 -0.88 -5.30 7.51
CA ARG A 59 -0.10 -6.54 7.76
C ARG A 59 -0.90 -7.63 8.50
N ARG A 60 -1.76 -7.24 9.45
CA ARG A 60 -2.57 -8.14 10.29
C ARG A 60 -3.85 -8.62 9.60
N SER A 61 -4.42 -7.83 8.70
CA SER A 61 -5.67 -8.16 7.97
C SER A 61 -5.62 -9.47 7.17
N VAL A 62 -4.41 -9.92 6.80
CA VAL A 62 -4.16 -11.19 6.10
C VAL A 62 -4.42 -12.42 7.00
N ARG A 63 -4.41 -12.24 8.33
CA ARG A 63 -4.60 -13.31 9.34
C ARG A 63 -5.82 -13.09 10.23
N GLU A 64 -6.19 -11.84 10.48
CA GLU A 64 -7.28 -11.45 11.39
C GLU A 64 -8.46 -10.89 10.59
N GLU A 65 -9.50 -11.70 10.36
CA GLU A 65 -10.68 -11.29 9.58
C GLU A 65 -11.35 -10.03 10.14
N ALA A 66 -11.41 -9.88 11.46
CA ALA A 66 -11.96 -8.69 12.12
C ALA A 66 -11.17 -7.41 11.78
N VAL A 67 -9.85 -7.50 11.60
CA VAL A 67 -9.01 -6.38 11.13
C VAL A 67 -9.27 -6.10 9.65
N GLY A 68 -9.47 -7.15 8.83
CA GLY A 68 -9.90 -7.00 7.44
C GLY A 68 -11.26 -6.31 7.28
N LEU A 69 -12.22 -6.63 8.13
CA LEU A 69 -13.54 -5.97 8.19
C LEU A 69 -13.41 -4.51 8.64
N TRP A 70 -12.57 -4.22 9.64
CA TRP A 70 -12.28 -2.86 10.10
C TRP A 70 -11.64 -2.00 8.99
N LEU A 71 -10.65 -2.52 8.27
CA LEU A 71 -10.06 -1.85 7.09
C LEU A 71 -11.09 -1.63 5.97
N LYS A 72 -12.01 -2.58 5.75
CA LYS A 72 -13.09 -2.43 4.75
C LYS A 72 -14.07 -1.30 5.14
N MET A 73 -14.43 -1.18 6.42
CA MET A 73 -15.25 -0.07 6.92
C MET A 73 -14.54 1.28 6.78
N LEU A 74 -13.25 1.33 7.09
CA LEU A 74 -12.41 2.52 6.89
C LEU A 74 -12.33 2.92 5.41
N LYS A 75 -12.06 1.96 4.51
CA LYS A 75 -11.95 2.19 3.07
C LYS A 75 -13.26 2.74 2.48
N ASN A 76 -14.40 2.15 2.85
CA ASN A 76 -15.72 2.64 2.43
C ASN A 76 -15.95 4.08 2.91
N THR A 77 -15.65 4.37 4.19
CA THR A 77 -15.80 5.72 4.77
C THR A 77 -14.88 6.73 4.08
N ALA A 78 -13.70 6.31 3.60
CA ALA A 78 -12.81 7.17 2.83
C ALA A 78 -13.37 7.49 1.42
N TYR A 79 -14.01 6.52 0.75
CA TYR A 79 -14.75 6.80 -0.50
C TYR A 79 -15.93 7.75 -0.27
N ASP A 80 -16.74 7.54 0.78
CA ASP A 80 -17.86 8.43 1.13
C ASP A 80 -17.42 9.90 1.27
N ILE A 81 -16.18 10.13 1.72
CA ILE A 81 -15.57 11.46 1.84
C ILE A 81 -15.08 12.00 0.49
N SER A 82 -14.38 11.18 -0.32
CA SER A 82 -13.95 11.63 -1.66
C SER A 82 -15.14 12.04 -2.50
N ASP A 83 -16.14 11.16 -2.62
CA ASP A 83 -17.35 11.38 -3.42
C ASP A 83 -18.11 12.62 -2.94
N MET A 84 -18.12 12.89 -1.63
CA MET A 84 -18.70 14.10 -1.04
C MET A 84 -17.97 15.38 -1.48
N PHE A 85 -16.63 15.38 -1.53
CA PHE A 85 -15.85 16.52 -2.02
C PHE A 85 -15.99 16.69 -3.54
N ASP A 86 -15.89 15.60 -4.29
CA ASP A 86 -15.98 15.62 -5.76
C ASP A 86 -17.37 16.11 -6.23
N GLU A 87 -18.45 15.67 -5.57
CA GLU A 87 -19.80 16.17 -5.80
C GLU A 87 -19.95 17.65 -5.44
N PHE A 88 -19.26 18.13 -4.40
CA PHE A 88 -19.30 19.53 -3.97
C PHE A 88 -18.55 20.45 -4.94
N GLU A 89 -17.36 20.07 -5.40
CA GLU A 89 -16.60 20.78 -6.44
C GLU A 89 -17.38 20.85 -7.76
N ILE A 90 -18.03 19.75 -8.17
CA ILE A 90 -18.91 19.71 -9.35
C ILE A 90 -20.12 20.64 -9.18
N LYS A 91 -20.69 20.75 -7.97
CA LYS A 91 -21.84 21.63 -7.69
C LYS A 91 -21.47 23.12 -7.66
N LEU A 92 -20.29 23.46 -7.12
CA LEU A 92 -19.76 24.82 -7.13
C LEU A 92 -19.41 25.27 -8.56
N SER A 93 -18.60 24.49 -9.27
CA SER A 93 -18.10 24.84 -10.62
C SER A 93 -19.20 24.98 -11.66
N LYS A 94 -20.30 24.21 -11.56
CA LYS A 94 -21.41 24.24 -12.51
C LYS A 94 -22.57 25.16 -12.10
N GLY A 95 -22.49 25.84 -10.95
CA GLY A 95 -23.51 26.78 -10.46
C GLY A 95 -24.92 26.20 -10.22
N LYS A 96 -25.09 24.88 -10.30
CA LYS A 96 -26.41 24.22 -10.47
C LYS A 96 -27.34 24.26 -9.24
N ILE A 97 -26.85 24.64 -8.08
CA ILE A 97 -27.60 24.59 -6.81
C ILE A 97 -27.32 25.87 -6.02
N SER A 98 -28.36 26.50 -5.48
CA SER A 98 -28.22 27.64 -4.57
C SER A 98 -27.29 27.27 -3.42
N SER A 99 -26.24 28.09 -3.21
CA SER A 99 -25.09 27.68 -2.41
C SER A 99 -25.46 27.21 -0.99
N SER A 100 -26.49 27.81 -0.37
CA SER A 100 -27.02 27.44 0.95
C SER A 100 -27.51 26.00 1.04
N VAL A 101 -28.13 25.48 -0.04
CA VAL A 101 -28.60 24.09 -0.11
C VAL A 101 -27.43 23.13 -0.29
N ALA A 102 -26.38 23.53 -1.01
CA ALA A 102 -25.14 22.75 -1.10
C ALA A 102 -24.42 22.68 0.26
N LYS A 103 -24.26 23.82 0.96
CA LYS A 103 -23.69 23.91 2.32
C LYS A 103 -24.40 23.00 3.32
N PHE A 104 -25.74 23.06 3.37
CA PHE A 104 -26.52 22.31 4.36
C PHE A 104 -26.38 20.79 4.17
N ASN A 105 -26.44 20.31 2.92
CA ASN A 105 -26.24 18.90 2.62
C ASN A 105 -24.79 18.44 2.90
N MET A 106 -23.80 19.28 2.60
CA MET A 106 -22.39 19.03 2.94
C MET A 106 -22.18 18.86 4.45
N GLY A 107 -22.72 19.78 5.27
CA GLY A 107 -22.63 19.70 6.73
C GLY A 107 -23.32 18.47 7.31
N LYS A 108 -24.49 18.08 6.78
CA LYS A 108 -25.18 16.84 7.19
C LYS A 108 -24.35 15.59 6.88
N ARG A 109 -23.66 15.54 5.73
CA ARG A 109 -22.77 14.41 5.38
C ARG A 109 -21.47 14.41 6.20
N LEU A 110 -20.82 15.57 6.40
CA LEU A 110 -19.64 15.72 7.27
C LEU A 110 -19.92 15.21 8.69
N LYS A 111 -21.04 15.61 9.30
CA LYS A 111 -21.46 15.09 10.62
C LYS A 111 -21.59 13.57 10.63
N ASN A 112 -22.26 12.98 9.64
CA ASN A 112 -22.44 11.53 9.52
C ASN A 112 -21.10 10.77 9.32
N VAL A 113 -20.19 11.33 8.51
CA VAL A 113 -18.82 10.81 8.34
C VAL A 113 -18.07 10.83 9.68
N ARG A 114 -18.07 11.95 10.40
CA ARG A 114 -17.39 12.07 11.70
C ARG A 114 -17.94 11.03 12.70
N GLU A 115 -19.26 10.86 12.76
CA GLU A 115 -19.89 9.86 13.62
C GLU A 115 -19.50 8.43 13.24
N ASN A 116 -19.31 8.12 11.95
CA ASN A 116 -18.82 6.81 11.50
C ASN A 116 -17.32 6.60 11.78
N LEU A 117 -16.48 7.61 11.56
CA LEU A 117 -15.05 7.54 11.91
C LEU A 117 -14.84 7.42 13.42
N THR A 118 -15.69 8.06 14.23
CA THR A 118 -15.67 7.90 15.70
C THR A 118 -15.92 6.45 16.11
N LYS A 119 -16.85 5.75 15.45
CA LYS A 119 -17.10 4.30 15.69
C LYS A 119 -15.89 3.45 15.28
N ILE A 120 -15.29 3.73 14.12
CA ILE A 120 -14.11 3.03 13.60
C ILE A 120 -12.90 3.22 14.54
N VAL A 121 -12.68 4.43 15.07
CA VAL A 121 -11.59 4.70 16.03
C VAL A 121 -11.90 4.18 17.44
N ALA A 122 -13.16 4.10 17.87
CA ALA A 122 -13.52 3.37 19.08
C ALA A 122 -13.16 1.88 18.97
N GLN A 123 -13.49 1.24 17.83
CA GLN A 123 -13.12 -0.16 17.55
C GLN A 123 -11.61 -0.39 17.49
N ARG A 124 -10.80 0.61 17.07
CA ARG A 124 -9.33 0.53 17.07
C ARG A 124 -8.75 0.04 18.41
N THR A 125 -9.36 0.44 19.53
CA THR A 125 -8.92 0.08 20.89
C THR A 125 -8.95 -1.43 21.16
N GLN A 126 -9.82 -2.18 20.47
CA GLN A 126 -9.97 -3.64 20.63
C GLN A 126 -8.85 -4.43 19.96
N PHE A 127 -8.21 -3.87 18.93
CA PHE A 127 -7.17 -4.54 18.14
C PHE A 127 -5.74 -4.27 18.61
N GLY A 128 -5.54 -3.25 19.45
CA GLY A 128 -4.22 -2.91 20.02
C GLY A 128 -3.16 -2.53 18.98
N PHE A 129 -3.55 -1.96 17.83
CA PHE A 129 -2.60 -1.69 16.74
C PHE A 129 -1.42 -0.81 17.17
N ILE A 130 -0.22 -1.25 16.79
CA ILE A 130 1.04 -0.57 17.09
C ILE A 130 1.14 0.71 16.25
N LEU A 131 1.54 1.81 16.88
CA LEU A 131 1.85 3.07 16.21
C LEU A 131 3.22 2.96 15.52
N ASP A 132 3.30 3.31 14.24
CA ASP A 132 4.56 3.34 13.46
C ASP A 132 5.40 4.60 13.82
N ALA A 133 5.64 4.76 15.12
CA ALA A 133 6.30 5.91 15.75
C ALA A 133 7.68 5.49 16.29
N CYS A 134 8.57 5.09 15.37
CA CYS A 134 9.99 4.82 15.63
C CYS A 134 10.30 3.72 16.67
N SER A 135 9.75 2.51 16.49
CA SER A 135 10.20 1.32 17.25
C SER A 135 11.50 0.74 16.66
N SER A 136 12.62 1.45 16.82
CA SER A 136 13.96 1.00 16.43
C SER A 136 14.57 0.03 17.46
N SER A 137 13.95 -1.14 17.67
CA SER A 137 14.51 -2.21 18.50
C SER A 137 13.85 -3.56 18.24
N THR A 138 14.67 -4.55 17.86
CA THR A 138 14.41 -5.97 18.12
C THR A 138 13.11 -6.55 17.54
N ASP A 139 12.86 -6.32 16.25
CA ASP A 139 12.47 -7.48 15.44
C ASP A 139 13.58 -8.53 15.61
N GLN A 140 13.21 -9.80 15.82
CA GLN A 140 14.14 -10.91 15.63
C GLN A 140 14.60 -10.93 14.17
N GLU A 141 15.57 -11.79 13.83
CA GLU A 141 15.78 -12.19 12.44
C GLU A 141 14.59 -13.08 11.98
N GLU A 142 13.39 -12.48 11.83
CA GLU A 142 12.40 -12.95 10.86
C GLU A 142 13.10 -12.90 9.49
N ILE A 143 13.71 -14.04 9.11
CA ILE A 143 14.12 -14.32 7.74
C ILE A 143 12.99 -13.84 6.84
N ASP A 144 13.22 -12.79 6.05
CA ASP A 144 12.16 -12.17 5.27
C ASP A 144 11.55 -13.26 4.38
N LYS A 145 10.26 -13.51 4.58
CA LYS A 145 9.51 -14.60 3.93
C LYS A 145 9.38 -14.39 2.41
N ARG A 146 9.91 -13.28 1.88
CA ARG A 146 10.07 -12.97 0.45
C ARG A 146 11.51 -13.18 -0.06
N GLN A 147 12.52 -13.35 0.79
CA GLN A 147 13.88 -13.70 0.36
C GLN A 147 13.93 -15.10 -0.26
N THR A 148 14.73 -15.25 -1.32
CA THR A 148 14.78 -16.49 -2.11
C THR A 148 16.17 -17.12 -2.07
N THR A 149 16.31 -18.24 -1.37
CA THR A 149 17.58 -18.98 -1.24
C THR A 149 18.10 -19.51 -2.59
N SER A 150 19.42 -19.58 -2.78
CA SER A 150 20.06 -20.19 -3.96
C SER A 150 19.68 -21.67 -4.21
N LYS A 151 19.32 -22.43 -3.15
CA LYS A 151 18.92 -23.85 -3.23
C LYS A 151 17.78 -24.10 -4.23
N ILE A 152 17.94 -25.16 -5.03
CA ILE A 152 17.08 -25.55 -6.16
C ILE A 152 17.03 -27.08 -6.30
N ASN A 153 15.93 -27.65 -6.82
CA ASN A 153 15.94 -29.01 -7.38
C ASN A 153 16.03 -28.91 -8.92
N LYS A 154 17.19 -29.28 -9.49
CA LYS A 154 17.46 -29.22 -10.94
C LYS A 154 16.48 -30.09 -11.76
N GLU A 155 16.01 -31.22 -11.21
CA GLU A 155 15.15 -32.20 -11.90
C GLU A 155 13.75 -31.66 -12.25
N THR A 156 13.25 -30.70 -11.47
CA THR A 156 11.88 -30.18 -11.59
C THR A 156 11.69 -29.11 -12.66
N ILE A 157 12.73 -28.76 -13.41
CA ILE A 157 12.75 -27.56 -14.26
C ILE A 157 13.06 -27.93 -15.71
N ILE A 158 12.07 -27.71 -16.57
CA ILE A 158 12.09 -28.08 -17.99
C ILE A 158 12.14 -26.81 -18.86
N GLY A 159 12.78 -26.88 -20.03
CA GLY A 159 12.67 -25.86 -21.08
C GLY A 159 13.48 -24.57 -20.88
N ARG A 160 14.19 -24.42 -19.76
CA ARG A 160 15.00 -23.21 -19.42
C ARG A 160 16.49 -23.30 -19.80
N GLN A 161 16.87 -24.28 -20.63
CA GLN A 161 18.28 -24.55 -20.94
C GLN A 161 18.87 -23.52 -21.92
N THR A 162 18.08 -22.97 -22.85
CA THR A 162 18.56 -22.01 -23.84
C THR A 162 18.96 -20.69 -23.19
N GLU A 163 18.05 -20.09 -22.40
CA GLU A 163 18.30 -18.80 -21.74
C GLU A 163 19.38 -18.91 -20.66
N LYS A 164 19.48 -20.08 -20.01
CA LYS A 164 20.60 -20.37 -19.10
C LYS A 164 21.92 -20.37 -19.86
N GLU A 165 21.99 -21.01 -21.02
CA GLU A 165 23.21 -21.12 -21.81
C GLU A 165 23.67 -19.76 -22.37
N GLU A 166 22.73 -18.95 -22.86
CA GLU A 166 23.00 -17.57 -23.30
C GLU A 166 23.58 -16.72 -22.17
N ILE A 167 22.95 -16.73 -20.99
CA ILE A 167 23.42 -15.95 -19.83
C ILE A 167 24.74 -16.50 -19.26
N VAL A 168 24.94 -17.82 -19.22
CA VAL A 168 26.22 -18.43 -18.81
C VAL A 168 27.35 -18.07 -19.77
N LYS A 169 27.07 -17.92 -21.07
CA LYS A 169 28.07 -17.45 -22.05
C LYS A 169 28.42 -15.98 -21.84
N LEU A 170 27.43 -15.12 -21.55
CA LEU A 170 27.67 -13.70 -21.25
C LEU A 170 28.47 -13.50 -19.96
N LEU A 171 28.21 -14.30 -18.93
CA LEU A 171 28.98 -14.33 -17.67
C LEU A 171 30.39 -14.94 -17.83
N LYS A 172 30.84 -15.22 -19.06
CA LYS A 172 32.15 -15.80 -19.39
C LYS A 172 32.86 -15.10 -20.55
N SER A 173 32.51 -13.87 -20.90
CA SER A 173 33.42 -13.02 -21.68
C SER A 173 34.47 -12.40 -20.74
N ASP A 174 35.72 -12.34 -21.20
CA ASP A 174 36.85 -11.70 -20.49
C ASP A 174 36.79 -10.15 -20.55
N ASP A 175 35.59 -9.58 -20.42
CA ASP A 175 35.41 -8.13 -20.32
C ASP A 175 35.74 -7.68 -18.89
N GLU A 176 36.78 -6.85 -18.71
CA GLU A 176 37.20 -6.32 -17.40
C GLU A 176 36.18 -5.33 -16.75
N GLN A 177 34.94 -5.30 -17.22
CA GLN A 177 33.89 -4.37 -16.79
C GLN A 177 32.78 -5.09 -16.01
N ALA A 178 32.20 -4.41 -15.02
CA ALA A 178 31.14 -4.96 -14.19
C ALA A 178 29.84 -5.23 -14.98
N LEU A 179 29.62 -6.49 -15.36
CA LEU A 179 28.45 -6.93 -16.13
C LEU A 179 27.19 -7.03 -15.26
N VAL A 180 26.08 -6.43 -15.72
CA VAL A 180 24.77 -6.46 -15.03
C VAL A 180 23.70 -7.03 -15.97
N ILE A 181 23.05 -8.12 -15.57
CA ILE A 181 22.09 -8.86 -16.40
C ILE A 181 20.67 -8.79 -15.78
N PRO A 182 19.78 -7.90 -16.26
CA PRO A 182 18.44 -7.73 -15.68
C PRO A 182 17.44 -8.80 -16.15
N ILE A 183 16.90 -9.60 -15.22
CA ILE A 183 15.86 -10.61 -15.51
C ILE A 183 14.48 -10.04 -15.14
N PHE A 184 13.68 -9.67 -16.14
CA PHE A 184 12.35 -9.07 -15.97
C PHE A 184 11.20 -9.94 -16.51
N GLY A 185 9.95 -9.46 -16.41
CA GLY A 185 8.72 -10.18 -16.78
C GLY A 185 7.75 -10.39 -15.61
N PHE A 186 6.61 -11.04 -15.86
CA PHE A 186 5.50 -11.18 -14.92
C PHE A 186 5.82 -11.98 -13.63
N GLY A 187 4.90 -11.92 -12.65
CA GLY A 187 4.94 -12.79 -11.46
C GLY A 187 4.77 -14.26 -11.84
N GLY A 188 5.29 -15.18 -11.02
CA GLY A 188 5.15 -16.63 -11.20
C GLY A 188 5.93 -17.27 -12.36
N ILE A 189 6.34 -16.51 -13.39
CA ILE A 189 6.96 -17.02 -14.64
C ILE A 189 8.33 -17.73 -14.46
N GLY A 190 8.89 -17.77 -13.25
CA GLY A 190 10.14 -18.48 -12.95
C GLY A 190 11.43 -17.66 -13.13
N LYS A 191 11.38 -16.32 -13.07
CA LYS A 191 12.58 -15.44 -13.13
C LYS A 191 13.66 -15.87 -12.13
N THR A 192 13.27 -16.03 -10.87
CA THR A 192 14.16 -16.50 -9.80
C THR A 192 14.62 -17.94 -10.04
N THR A 193 13.80 -18.80 -10.65
CA THR A 193 14.17 -20.17 -11.02
C THR A 193 15.30 -20.19 -12.05
N LEU A 194 15.25 -19.30 -13.06
CA LEU A 194 16.34 -19.13 -14.03
C LEU A 194 17.61 -18.59 -13.36
N ALA A 195 17.50 -17.55 -12.51
CA ALA A 195 18.64 -17.03 -11.76
C ALA A 195 19.32 -18.11 -10.90
N LYS A 196 18.54 -18.93 -10.18
CA LYS A 196 19.05 -20.08 -9.41
C LYS A 196 19.66 -21.16 -10.31
N LEU A 197 19.10 -21.43 -11.50
CA LEU A 197 19.69 -22.40 -12.44
C LEU A 197 21.08 -21.95 -12.91
N ILE A 198 21.26 -20.67 -13.20
CA ILE A 198 22.54 -20.08 -13.60
C ILE A 198 23.54 -20.14 -12.44
N PHE A 199 23.13 -19.69 -11.24
CA PHE A 199 23.97 -19.75 -10.04
C PHE A 199 24.44 -21.18 -9.71
N ASN A 200 23.57 -22.18 -9.85
CA ASN A 200 23.90 -23.58 -9.60
C ASN A 200 24.43 -24.31 -10.85
N ASP A 201 24.81 -23.59 -11.92
CA ASP A 201 25.58 -24.17 -13.04
C ASP A 201 27.04 -24.32 -12.61
N ASP A 202 27.62 -25.49 -12.85
CA ASP A 202 28.94 -25.86 -12.32
C ASP A 202 30.06 -25.01 -12.95
N ARG A 203 29.79 -24.38 -14.10
CA ARG A 203 30.68 -23.40 -14.75
C ARG A 203 30.81 -22.08 -13.99
N MET A 204 29.92 -21.81 -13.02
CA MET A 204 29.94 -20.62 -12.15
C MET A 204 30.72 -20.84 -10.84
N GLN A 205 31.41 -21.97 -10.66
CA GLN A 205 32.25 -22.20 -9.47
C GLN A 205 33.54 -21.35 -9.44
N GLY A 206 33.92 -20.71 -10.57
CA GLY A 206 35.09 -19.83 -10.67
C GLY A 206 34.89 -18.37 -10.22
N PHE A 207 33.81 -18.08 -9.47
CA PHE A 207 33.57 -16.75 -8.89
C PHE A 207 33.83 -16.79 -7.38
N ASP A 208 34.79 -16.00 -6.90
CA ASP A 208 35.26 -16.01 -5.50
C ASP A 208 34.17 -15.66 -4.49
N LEU A 209 33.27 -14.74 -4.84
CA LEU A 209 32.16 -14.30 -4.00
C LEU A 209 30.83 -14.62 -4.66
N ARG A 210 29.97 -15.34 -3.93
CA ARG A 210 28.67 -15.81 -4.39
C ARG A 210 27.64 -15.71 -3.26
N ILE A 211 26.53 -15.03 -3.51
CA ILE A 211 25.46 -14.69 -2.55
C ILE A 211 24.11 -15.13 -3.14
#